data_AF-A0A135L924-F1
#
_entry.id   AF-A0A135L924-F1
#
_cell.length_a   1.000
_cell.length_b   1.000
_cell.length_c   1.000
_cell.angle_alpha   90.00
_cell.angle_beta   90.00
_cell.angle_gamma   90.00
#
_symmetry.space_group_name_H-M   'P 1'
#
loop_
_entity.id
_entity.type
_entity.pdbx_description
1 polymer ?
#
loop_
_entity_poly.entity_id
_entity_poly.type
_entity_poly.pdbx_seq_one_letter_code
_entity_poly.pdbx_strand_id
1 'polypeptide(L)'
;MEVIELLVQALNLGITPLIPLRGSISASGDLSPLAYLGGLIEGSPDIFVQVGRECHSNGKTTIEIELMSAANALRRANITPLTLRAKEGLGIMNGTAPSAAAAALTLYDVNNLTVLTQVLTAMSTEALLGSVDNYDEFISQCRPHPGQREVARNIRGFLAGTMLAERTHVHRQGLAQDRYALRTAPQWLGPVTEDLLLANRQITIELNSSTDNPLIDVAGDRFHHGGNFQAASITSAMEKAKTALVMLGRLLVSQCQEIINPSLNKGLAPNLCFDDPSISFTCKGIDVNMSAYFSELAFLSNSVVSHVHVADMNNQSVNSLALIACRYVKEGVDIVTMMCAAHLYVLCQALDLRAMTLDFLATAKVSLRDLYQELWRAGEIPPFDTLWVAITKSWDAHNDSDEIETRCEKVAADSAHCAADQITISESSLPFDRIKLFPRWRAGVASILKKAHGETRHQFLIEKSTPRYLATSTKEIYIWVRQTLHVPLHQGLVDHPGDTGDAKDNKTIGTRLSLIYTAIRGGRLREPLQKATGMAL
;
A
#
# COMPACT_ATOMS: atom_id res chain seq x y z
N MET A 1 19.71 -40.42 -2.53
CA MET A 1 18.59 -40.21 -3.48
C MET A 1 17.26 -40.52 -2.82
N GLU A 2 17.09 -41.69 -2.21
CA GLU A 2 15.85 -42.10 -1.51
C GLU A 2 15.33 -41.04 -0.51
N VAL A 3 16.21 -40.43 0.30
CA VAL A 3 15.83 -39.34 1.22
C VAL A 3 15.19 -38.15 0.50
N ILE A 4 15.76 -37.73 -0.64
CA ILE A 4 15.26 -36.60 -1.43
C ILE A 4 13.91 -36.97 -2.06
N GLU A 5 13.79 -38.18 -2.60
CA GLU A 5 12.55 -38.69 -3.20
C GLU A 5 11.41 -38.73 -2.19
N LEU A 6 11.66 -39.19 -0.95
CA LEU A 6 10.69 -39.18 0.13
C LEU A 6 10.22 -37.76 0.45
N LEU A 7 11.15 -36.81 0.59
CA LEU A 7 10.81 -35.41 0.88
C LEU A 7 9.97 -34.78 -0.25
N VAL A 8 10.30 -35.07 -1.51
CA VAL A 8 9.52 -34.62 -2.67
C VAL A 8 8.12 -35.25 -2.69
N GLN A 9 7.99 -36.54 -2.38
CA GLN A 9 6.69 -37.21 -2.26
C GLN A 9 5.85 -36.60 -1.13
N ALA A 10 6.45 -36.39 0.05
CA ALA A 10 5.77 -35.76 1.17
C ALA A 10 5.28 -34.36 0.81
N LEU A 11 6.11 -33.54 0.14
CA LEU A 11 5.71 -32.21 -0.33
C LEU A 11 4.53 -32.27 -1.31
N ASN A 12 4.60 -33.14 -2.33
CA ASN A 12 3.54 -33.29 -3.34
C ASN A 12 2.22 -33.78 -2.75
N LEU A 13 2.28 -34.57 -1.67
CA LEU A 13 1.11 -35.08 -0.95
C LEU A 13 0.64 -34.15 0.18
N GLY A 14 1.28 -32.99 0.35
CA GLY A 14 0.94 -32.03 1.41
C GLY A 14 1.19 -32.57 2.83
N ILE A 15 2.08 -33.55 2.99
CA ILE A 15 2.50 -34.10 4.29
C ILE A 15 3.60 -33.18 4.85
N THR A 16 3.22 -32.29 5.77
CA THR A 16 4.14 -31.30 6.35
C THR A 16 4.30 -31.53 7.85
N PRO A 17 5.51 -31.63 8.40
CA PRO A 17 5.71 -31.80 9.83
C PRO A 17 5.30 -30.55 10.62
N LEU A 18 4.77 -30.77 11.83
CA LEU A 18 4.48 -29.70 12.79
C LEU A 18 5.77 -29.27 13.48
N ILE A 19 6.40 -28.23 12.96
CA ILE A 19 7.68 -27.72 13.46
C ILE A 19 7.44 -26.60 14.49
N PRO A 20 8.08 -26.64 15.68
CA PRO A 20 8.05 -25.54 16.63
C PRO A 20 8.59 -24.23 16.04
N LEU A 21 7.88 -23.12 16.30
CA LEU A 21 8.25 -21.80 15.77
C LEU A 21 9.58 -21.25 16.33
N ARG A 22 10.00 -21.73 17.51
CA ARG A 22 11.21 -21.27 18.24
C ARG A 22 12.10 -22.46 18.59
N GLY A 23 13.38 -22.18 18.80
CA GLY A 23 14.39 -23.19 19.15
C GLY A 23 15.59 -23.23 18.21
N SER A 24 15.66 -22.34 17.22
CA SER A 24 16.85 -22.15 16.37
C SER A 24 17.53 -20.81 16.64
N ILE A 25 18.85 -20.85 16.69
CA ILE A 25 19.75 -19.68 16.62
C ILE A 25 20.46 -19.58 15.26
N SER A 26 20.12 -20.48 14.33
CA SER A 26 20.67 -20.54 12.96
C SER A 26 22.21 -20.53 12.95
N ALA A 27 22.80 -21.34 13.84
CA ALA A 27 24.23 -21.34 14.17
C ALA A 27 24.98 -22.49 13.50
N SER A 28 24.60 -23.74 13.82
CA SER A 28 25.02 -24.96 13.13
C SER A 28 23.95 -25.39 12.11
N GLY A 29 23.34 -24.39 11.46
CA GLY A 29 22.07 -24.51 10.77
C GLY A 29 20.87 -24.43 11.71
N ASP A 30 19.69 -24.72 11.17
CA ASP A 30 18.42 -24.76 11.89
C ASP A 30 18.14 -26.18 12.44
N LEU A 31 19.05 -26.68 13.27
CA LEU A 31 19.07 -28.07 13.78
C LEU A 31 17.72 -28.52 14.34
N SER A 32 17.15 -27.75 15.27
CA SER A 32 15.90 -28.12 15.95
C SER A 32 14.73 -28.23 14.95
N PRO A 33 14.46 -27.22 14.09
CA PRO A 33 13.50 -27.37 13.00
C PRO A 33 13.75 -28.56 12.06
N LEU A 34 15.00 -28.77 11.63
CA LEU A 34 15.35 -29.82 10.68
C LEU A 34 15.27 -31.24 11.28
N ALA A 35 15.40 -31.40 12.61
CA ALA A 35 15.21 -32.68 13.28
C ALA A 35 13.78 -33.24 13.10
N TYR A 36 12.77 -32.38 12.98
CA TYR A 36 11.39 -32.80 12.70
C TYR A 36 11.24 -33.35 11.27
N LEU A 37 12.03 -32.85 10.32
CA LEU A 37 12.11 -33.45 8.98
C LEU A 37 12.82 -34.81 9.02
N GLY A 38 13.89 -34.93 9.83
CA GLY A 38 14.53 -36.23 10.09
C GLY A 38 13.54 -37.26 10.65
N GLY A 39 12.78 -36.89 11.67
CA GLY A 39 11.77 -37.78 12.25
C GLY A 39 10.57 -38.05 11.33
N LEU A 40 10.24 -37.16 10.39
CA LEU A 40 9.31 -37.46 9.30
C LEU A 40 9.87 -38.57 8.39
N ILE A 41 11.11 -38.43 7.94
CA ILE A 41 11.79 -39.40 7.05
C ILE A 41 11.86 -40.80 7.71
N GLU A 42 12.15 -40.84 9.01
CA GLU A 42 12.20 -42.08 9.79
C GLU A 42 10.81 -42.65 10.13
N GLY A 43 9.73 -41.91 9.84
CA GLY A 43 8.37 -42.31 10.18
C GLY A 43 8.14 -42.39 11.69
N SER A 44 8.73 -41.46 12.45
CA SER A 44 8.61 -41.43 13.90
C SER A 44 7.14 -41.29 14.34
N PRO A 45 6.68 -42.07 15.35
CA PRO A 45 5.33 -41.93 15.89
C PRO A 45 5.14 -40.62 16.69
N ASP A 46 6.23 -40.01 17.17
CA ASP A 46 6.20 -38.80 18.00
C ASP A 46 6.18 -37.51 17.17
N ILE A 47 6.53 -37.58 15.88
CA ILE A 47 6.44 -36.44 14.97
C ILE A 47 5.04 -36.39 14.41
N PHE A 48 4.33 -35.31 14.70
CA PHE A 48 3.04 -35.02 14.09
C PHE A 48 3.20 -34.25 12.78
N VAL A 49 2.32 -34.54 11.83
CA VAL A 49 2.25 -33.90 10.52
C VAL A 49 0.83 -33.41 10.26
N GLN A 50 0.73 -32.36 9.47
CA GLN A 50 -0.50 -32.00 8.78
C GLN A 50 -0.53 -32.68 7.40
N VAL A 51 -1.71 -33.18 7.02
CA VAL A 51 -1.96 -33.76 5.69
C VAL A 51 -3.15 -33.05 5.07
N GLY A 52 -2.95 -32.44 3.91
CA GLY A 52 -4.04 -31.83 3.15
C GLY A 52 -4.94 -32.90 2.51
N ARG A 53 -6.24 -32.81 2.76
CA ARG A 53 -7.25 -33.70 2.15
C ARG A 53 -8.24 -32.88 1.36
N GLU A 54 -8.39 -33.18 0.07
CA GLU A 54 -9.48 -32.64 -0.73
C GLU A 54 -10.82 -33.24 -0.26
N CYS A 55 -11.68 -32.37 0.25
CA CYS A 55 -13.04 -32.66 0.61
C CYS A 55 -13.97 -31.99 -0.39
N HIS A 56 -14.84 -32.78 -0.99
CA HIS A 56 -15.85 -32.31 -1.94
C HIS A 56 -17.18 -32.26 -1.22
N SER A 57 -17.67 -31.06 -0.91
CA SER A 57 -18.96 -30.85 -0.25
C SER A 57 -19.71 -29.70 -0.93
N ASN A 58 -21.00 -29.92 -1.24
CA ASN A 58 -21.88 -28.93 -1.86
C ASN A 58 -21.32 -28.29 -3.16
N GLY A 59 -20.62 -29.07 -3.98
CA GLY A 59 -20.03 -28.59 -5.24
C GLY A 59 -18.79 -27.69 -5.07
N LYS A 60 -18.24 -27.58 -3.85
CA LYS A 60 -16.97 -26.91 -3.57
C LYS A 60 -15.92 -27.92 -3.11
N THR A 61 -14.72 -27.81 -3.67
CA THR A 61 -13.53 -28.51 -3.18
C THR A 61 -12.86 -27.66 -2.11
N THR A 62 -12.77 -28.18 -0.90
CA THR A 62 -12.06 -27.57 0.23
C THR A 62 -10.93 -28.47 0.68
N ILE A 63 -9.78 -27.91 1.03
CA ILE A 63 -8.69 -28.69 1.62
C ILE A 63 -8.90 -28.68 3.14
N GLU A 64 -9.22 -29.83 3.71
CA GLU A 64 -9.22 -30.01 5.16
C GLU A 64 -7.83 -30.46 5.61
N ILE A 65 -7.38 -29.93 6.75
CA ILE A 65 -6.11 -30.31 7.38
C ILE A 65 -6.39 -31.41 8.40
N GLU A 66 -5.81 -32.59 8.18
CA GLU A 66 -5.85 -33.69 9.15
C GLU A 66 -4.50 -33.80 9.87
N LEU A 67 -4.54 -33.93 11.20
CA LEU A 67 -3.34 -34.13 12.02
C LEU A 67 -3.16 -35.62 12.34
N MET A 68 -1.97 -36.15 12.10
CA MET A 68 -1.60 -37.52 12.45
C MET A 68 -0.10 -37.66 12.68
N SER A 69 0.34 -38.81 13.19
CA SER A 69 1.78 -39.10 13.28
C SER A 69 2.41 -39.32 11.89
N ALA A 70 3.70 -39.03 11.75
CA ALA A 70 4.45 -39.28 10.53
C ALA A 70 4.39 -40.75 10.13
N ALA A 71 4.48 -41.67 11.09
CA ALA A 71 4.29 -43.11 10.87
C ALA A 71 2.98 -43.44 10.13
N ASN A 72 1.86 -42.84 10.58
CA ASN A 72 0.55 -43.08 9.99
C ASN A 72 0.40 -42.39 8.63
N ALA A 73 0.92 -41.16 8.48
CA ALA A 73 0.89 -40.43 7.23
C ALA A 73 1.67 -41.14 6.11
N LEU A 74 2.90 -41.58 6.41
CA LEU A 74 3.71 -42.33 5.44
C LEU A 74 3.05 -43.66 5.07
N ARG A 75 2.52 -44.40 6.05
CA ARG A 75 1.76 -45.64 5.79
C ARG A 75 0.55 -45.38 4.89
N ARG A 76 -0.22 -44.32 5.15
CA ARG A 76 -1.38 -43.95 4.34
C ARG A 76 -0.99 -43.56 2.92
N ALA A 77 0.16 -42.94 2.75
CA ALA A 77 0.72 -42.56 1.45
C ALA A 77 1.43 -43.73 0.72
N ASN A 78 1.49 -44.92 1.32
CA ASN A 78 2.31 -46.05 0.86
C ASN A 78 3.79 -45.69 0.66
N ILE A 79 4.30 -44.78 1.49
CA ILE A 79 5.70 -44.38 1.53
C ILE A 79 6.40 -45.19 2.62
N THR A 80 7.52 -45.82 2.28
CA THR A 80 8.31 -46.61 3.24
C THR A 80 9.25 -45.68 4.00
N PRO A 81 9.20 -45.64 5.35
CA PRO A 81 10.15 -44.87 6.15
C PRO A 81 11.59 -45.35 5.94
N LEU A 82 12.56 -44.45 6.09
CA LEU A 82 13.97 -44.74 5.86
C LEU A 82 14.74 -44.83 7.18
N THR A 83 15.70 -45.75 7.26
CA THR A 83 16.71 -45.77 8.33
C THR A 83 17.93 -44.99 7.88
N LEU A 84 18.21 -43.87 8.54
CA LEU A 84 19.31 -42.98 8.18
C LEU A 84 20.67 -43.66 8.42
N ARG A 85 21.56 -43.56 7.44
CA ARG A 85 22.93 -44.07 7.48
C ARG A 85 23.91 -43.01 7.99
N ALA A 86 25.19 -43.39 8.04
CA ALA A 86 26.26 -42.48 8.40
C ALA A 86 26.19 -41.19 7.54
N LYS A 87 26.38 -40.04 8.19
CA LYS A 87 26.28 -38.68 7.62
C LYS A 87 24.89 -38.25 7.13
N GLU A 88 23.95 -39.13 6.82
CA GLU A 88 22.63 -38.73 6.30
C GLU A 88 21.83 -37.88 7.29
N GLY A 89 21.76 -38.28 8.57
CA GLY A 89 21.09 -37.48 9.60
C GLY A 89 21.73 -36.09 9.78
N LEU A 90 23.05 -36.02 9.73
CA LEU A 90 23.75 -34.73 9.79
C LEU A 90 23.54 -33.91 8.51
N GLY A 91 23.49 -34.54 7.33
CA GLY A 91 23.19 -33.87 6.06
C GLY A 91 21.77 -33.31 5.98
N ILE A 92 20.82 -33.88 6.73
CA ILE A 92 19.46 -33.33 6.87
C ILE A 92 19.44 -32.18 7.88
N MET A 93 20.07 -32.35 9.04
CA MET A 93 19.94 -31.43 10.17
C MET A 93 20.87 -30.21 10.10
N ASN A 94 22.05 -30.36 9.46
CA ASN A 94 23.05 -29.31 9.39
C ASN A 94 22.88 -28.50 8.10
N GLY A 95 22.20 -27.37 8.20
CA GLY A 95 22.01 -26.45 7.09
C GLY A 95 21.04 -25.32 7.41
N THR A 96 20.96 -24.36 6.50
CA THR A 96 20.22 -23.10 6.71
C THR A 96 18.85 -23.10 6.04
N ALA A 97 18.38 -24.26 5.56
CA ALA A 97 17.21 -24.38 4.71
C ALA A 97 15.92 -23.75 5.27
N PRO A 98 15.55 -23.92 6.56
CA PRO A 98 14.38 -23.24 7.13
C PRO A 98 14.50 -21.72 7.10
N SER A 99 15.66 -21.18 7.48
CA SER A 99 15.94 -19.75 7.41
C SER A 99 15.95 -19.23 5.98
N ALA A 100 16.57 -19.95 5.04
CA ALA A 100 16.64 -19.56 3.63
C ALA A 100 15.24 -19.56 2.97
N ALA A 101 14.43 -20.59 3.25
CA ALA A 101 13.06 -20.68 2.76
C ALA A 101 12.17 -19.57 3.35
N ALA A 102 12.27 -19.33 4.66
CA ALA A 102 11.54 -18.24 5.31
C ALA A 102 11.93 -16.87 4.73
N ALA A 103 13.24 -16.63 4.55
CA ALA A 103 13.76 -15.40 3.97
C ALA A 103 13.31 -15.18 2.52
N ALA A 104 13.28 -16.24 1.70
CA ALA A 104 12.85 -16.16 0.31
C ALA A 104 11.37 -15.76 0.21
N LEU A 105 10.51 -16.40 0.99
CA LEU A 105 9.07 -16.10 1.03
C LEU A 105 8.79 -14.69 1.55
N THR A 106 9.49 -14.25 2.60
CA THR A 106 9.31 -12.90 3.13
C THR A 106 9.86 -11.84 2.19
N LEU A 107 11.02 -12.05 1.55
CA LEU A 107 11.53 -11.11 0.55
C LEU A 107 10.58 -10.98 -0.64
N TYR A 108 9.97 -12.08 -1.09
CA TYR A 108 8.95 -12.00 -2.14
C TYR A 108 7.83 -11.01 -1.75
N ASP A 109 7.30 -11.11 -0.53
CA ASP A 109 6.29 -10.17 -0.03
C ASP A 109 6.83 -8.73 0.06
N VAL A 110 8.06 -8.53 0.54
CA VAL A 110 8.68 -7.20 0.67
C VAL A 110 8.91 -6.52 -0.69
N ASN A 111 9.35 -7.27 -1.71
CA ASN A 111 9.51 -6.75 -3.06
C ASN A 111 8.15 -6.30 -3.64
N ASN A 112 7.10 -7.12 -3.47
CA ASN A 112 5.73 -6.76 -3.90
C ASN A 112 5.20 -5.51 -3.19
N LEU A 113 5.41 -5.40 -1.87
CA LEU A 113 5.02 -4.21 -1.11
C LEU A 113 5.82 -2.96 -1.52
N THR A 114 7.07 -3.13 -1.95
CA THR A 114 7.91 -2.03 -2.47
C THR A 114 7.33 -1.47 -3.76
N VAL A 115 6.93 -2.34 -4.71
CA VAL A 115 6.26 -1.92 -5.95
C VAL A 115 4.90 -1.30 -5.66
N LEU A 116 4.09 -1.93 -4.79
CA LEU A 116 2.79 -1.38 -4.39
C LEU A 116 2.94 0.02 -3.77
N THR A 117 3.93 0.24 -2.91
CA THR A 117 4.19 1.56 -2.31
C THR A 117 4.49 2.63 -3.36
N GLN A 118 5.18 2.29 -4.46
CA GLN A 118 5.40 3.20 -5.59
C GLN A 118 4.08 3.54 -6.31
N VAL A 119 3.20 2.55 -6.52
CA VAL A 119 1.86 2.77 -7.10
C VAL A 119 0.99 3.62 -6.17
N LEU A 120 1.00 3.36 -4.86
CA LEU A 120 0.27 4.17 -3.87
C LEU A 120 0.81 5.61 -3.80
N THR A 121 2.11 5.82 -4.05
CA THR A 121 2.70 7.15 -4.18
C THR A 121 2.20 7.87 -5.43
N ALA A 122 2.06 7.16 -6.57
CA ALA A 122 1.43 7.72 -7.77
C ALA A 122 -0.03 8.11 -7.50
N MET A 123 -0.83 7.23 -6.89
CA MET A 123 -2.21 7.54 -6.49
C MET A 123 -2.27 8.73 -5.52
N SER A 124 -1.31 8.81 -4.58
CA SER A 124 -1.21 9.93 -3.63
C SER A 124 -0.87 11.24 -4.33
N THR A 125 -0.04 11.18 -5.38
CA THR A 125 0.26 12.34 -6.24
C THR A 125 -1.02 12.83 -6.91
N GLU A 126 -1.87 11.94 -7.43
CA GLU A 126 -3.16 12.34 -8.00
C GLU A 126 -4.13 12.91 -6.94
N ALA A 127 -4.28 12.22 -5.79
CA ALA A 127 -5.18 12.65 -4.72
C ALA A 127 -4.84 14.03 -4.14
N LEU A 128 -3.53 14.33 -4.03
CA LEU A 128 -3.00 15.59 -3.52
C LEU A 128 -2.74 16.64 -4.62
N LEU A 129 -3.22 16.41 -5.86
CA LEU A 129 -2.97 17.30 -7.02
C LEU A 129 -1.48 17.71 -7.11
N GLY A 130 -0.61 16.71 -6.94
CA GLY A 130 0.84 16.84 -6.93
C GLY A 130 1.43 17.03 -8.32
N SER A 131 2.73 17.33 -8.38
CA SER A 131 3.46 17.49 -9.65
C SER A 131 4.09 16.19 -10.11
N VAL A 132 3.90 15.87 -11.39
CA VAL A 132 4.61 14.76 -12.06
C VAL A 132 6.10 15.06 -12.21
N ASP A 133 6.49 16.33 -12.23
CA ASP A 133 7.88 16.76 -12.46
C ASP A 133 8.79 16.44 -11.26
N ASN A 134 8.23 16.13 -10.10
CA ASN A 134 8.97 15.58 -8.96
C ASN A 134 9.76 14.31 -9.33
N TYR A 135 9.30 13.61 -10.36
CA TYR A 135 9.82 12.33 -10.82
C TYR A 135 10.53 12.45 -12.18
N ASP A 136 10.91 13.67 -12.59
CA ASP A 136 11.57 13.88 -13.87
C ASP A 136 12.92 13.16 -13.94
N GLU A 137 13.22 12.58 -15.10
CA GLU A 137 14.43 11.81 -15.32
C GLU A 137 15.69 12.65 -15.10
N PHE A 138 15.65 13.93 -15.49
CA PHE A 138 16.77 14.88 -15.33
C PHE A 138 17.24 14.98 -13.87
N ILE A 139 16.31 14.95 -12.90
CA ILE A 139 16.63 14.99 -11.47
C ILE A 139 17.46 13.75 -11.09
N SER A 140 17.05 12.58 -11.56
CA SER A 140 17.77 11.33 -11.31
C SER A 140 19.06 11.20 -12.13
N GLN A 141 19.19 11.86 -13.28
CA GLN A 141 20.44 11.94 -14.03
C GLN A 141 21.47 12.83 -13.32
N CYS A 142 21.03 13.94 -12.72
CA CYS A 142 21.88 14.82 -11.93
C CYS A 142 22.41 14.15 -10.65
N ARG A 143 21.66 13.20 -10.08
CA ARG A 143 22.06 12.40 -8.91
C ARG A 143 21.82 10.90 -9.19
N PRO A 144 22.76 10.23 -9.89
CA PRO A 144 22.51 8.96 -10.59
C PRO A 144 22.58 7.71 -9.69
N HIS A 145 21.89 7.72 -8.55
CA HIS A 145 21.66 6.49 -7.80
C HIS A 145 20.71 5.56 -8.59
N PRO A 146 21.10 4.31 -8.90
CA PRO A 146 20.29 3.41 -9.72
C PRO A 146 18.86 3.21 -9.23
N GLY A 147 18.68 2.99 -7.92
CA GLY A 147 17.36 2.79 -7.33
C GLY A 147 16.52 4.06 -7.38
N GLN A 148 17.12 5.24 -7.15
CA GLN A 148 16.40 6.51 -7.28
C GLN A 148 15.88 6.70 -8.71
N ARG A 149 16.73 6.43 -9.71
CA ARG A 149 16.35 6.51 -11.13
C ARG A 149 15.23 5.52 -11.49
N GLU A 150 15.33 4.29 -10.99
CA GLU A 150 14.31 3.28 -11.22
C GLU A 150 12.96 3.69 -10.62
N VAL A 151 12.94 4.08 -9.34
CA VAL A 151 11.71 4.50 -8.66
C VAL A 151 11.10 5.74 -9.33
N ALA A 152 11.91 6.75 -9.68
CA ALA A 152 11.43 7.95 -10.36
C ALA A 152 10.77 7.59 -11.70
N ARG A 153 11.43 6.75 -12.50
CA ARG A 153 10.90 6.26 -13.78
C ARG A 153 9.58 5.50 -13.59
N ASN A 154 9.51 4.61 -12.60
CA ASN A 154 8.32 3.82 -12.31
C ASN A 154 7.13 4.71 -11.92
N ILE A 155 7.29 5.57 -10.91
CA ILE A 155 6.22 6.46 -10.43
C ILE A 155 5.77 7.40 -11.55
N ARG A 156 6.71 7.96 -12.32
CA ARG A 156 6.39 8.80 -13.48
C ARG A 156 5.60 8.04 -14.53
N GLY A 157 5.99 6.79 -14.82
CA GLY A 157 5.27 5.91 -15.73
C GLY A 157 3.85 5.61 -15.25
N PHE A 158 3.67 5.38 -13.95
CA PHE A 158 2.35 5.11 -13.37
C PHE A 158 1.39 6.30 -13.44
N LEU A 159 1.94 7.53 -13.56
CA LEU A 159 1.18 8.77 -13.72
C LEU A 159 0.89 9.12 -15.18
N ALA A 160 1.24 8.27 -16.15
CA ALA A 160 0.99 8.52 -17.55
C ALA A 160 -0.52 8.64 -17.85
N GLY A 161 -0.91 9.79 -18.42
CA GLY A 161 -2.28 10.08 -18.81
C GLY A 161 -3.19 10.57 -17.67
N THR A 162 -2.63 10.87 -16.48
CA THR A 162 -3.40 11.49 -15.39
C THR A 162 -4.00 12.84 -15.82
N MET A 163 -5.22 13.11 -15.35
CA MET A 163 -5.86 14.43 -15.42
C MET A 163 -5.86 15.16 -14.07
N LEU A 164 -5.31 14.54 -13.02
CA LEU A 164 -5.30 15.07 -11.66
C LEU A 164 -3.93 15.63 -11.24
N ALA A 165 -2.83 14.99 -11.67
CA ALA A 165 -1.50 15.49 -11.38
C ALA A 165 -1.02 16.44 -12.49
N GLU A 166 -0.70 17.67 -12.12
CA GLU A 166 -0.31 18.72 -13.06
C GLU A 166 1.20 18.67 -13.37
N ARG A 167 1.61 19.24 -14.50
CA ARG A 167 3.00 19.67 -14.66
C ARG A 167 3.19 21.00 -13.95
N THR A 168 4.39 21.26 -13.45
CA THR A 168 4.69 22.46 -12.68
C THR A 168 4.60 23.69 -13.59
N HIS A 169 3.71 24.63 -13.25
CA HIS A 169 3.55 25.89 -13.96
C HIS A 169 4.11 27.06 -13.13
N VAL A 170 4.68 28.07 -13.79
CA VAL A 170 5.24 29.29 -13.17
C VAL A 170 4.20 30.06 -12.36
N HIS A 171 2.91 29.87 -12.66
CA HIS A 171 1.77 30.52 -11.99
C HIS A 171 0.97 29.57 -11.09
N ARG A 172 1.57 28.47 -10.60
CA ARG A 172 0.89 27.54 -9.67
C ARG A 172 0.43 28.30 -8.43
N GLN A 173 -0.87 28.25 -8.14
CA GLN A 173 -1.42 28.86 -6.94
C GLN A 173 -1.25 27.95 -5.73
N GLY A 174 -0.93 28.53 -4.57
CA GLY A 174 -0.65 27.78 -3.34
C GLY A 174 0.84 27.52 -3.14
N LEU A 175 1.20 26.41 -2.48
CA LEU A 175 2.59 26.04 -2.27
C LEU A 175 3.28 25.79 -3.63
N ALA A 176 4.41 26.45 -3.85
CA ALA A 176 5.20 26.29 -5.08
C ALA A 176 5.73 24.85 -5.25
N GLN A 177 5.84 24.10 -4.16
CA GLN A 177 6.42 22.76 -4.13
C GLN A 177 5.52 21.81 -3.35
N ASP A 178 5.45 20.55 -3.81
CA ASP A 178 4.84 19.49 -3.01
C ASP A 178 5.71 19.16 -1.78
N ARG A 179 5.10 18.60 -0.75
CA ARG A 179 5.80 18.16 0.46
C ARG A 179 6.65 16.92 0.18
N TYR A 180 7.56 16.63 1.11
CA TYR A 180 8.60 15.62 0.91
C TYR A 180 8.03 14.22 0.70
N ALA A 181 6.91 13.88 1.34
CA ALA A 181 6.26 12.57 1.20
C ALA A 181 5.91 12.22 -0.27
N LEU A 182 5.70 13.22 -1.13
CA LEU A 182 5.61 13.02 -2.59
C LEU A 182 6.95 13.33 -3.26
N ARG A 183 7.45 14.56 -3.07
CA ARG A 183 8.55 15.10 -3.86
C ARG A 183 9.87 14.35 -3.71
N THR A 184 10.12 13.78 -2.54
CA THR A 184 11.37 13.03 -2.27
C THR A 184 11.18 11.52 -2.30
N ALA A 185 10.02 11.02 -2.76
CA ALA A 185 9.73 9.59 -2.75
C ALA A 185 10.78 8.74 -3.53
N PRO A 186 11.30 9.14 -4.71
CA PRO A 186 12.37 8.40 -5.37
C PRO A 186 13.67 8.36 -4.57
N GLN A 187 14.04 9.46 -3.91
CA GLN A 187 15.25 9.55 -3.10
C GLN A 187 15.11 8.72 -1.81
N TRP A 188 13.89 8.57 -1.31
CA TRP A 188 13.57 7.75 -0.14
C TRP A 188 13.55 6.26 -0.46
N LEU A 189 12.88 5.85 -1.54
CA LEU A 189 12.71 4.44 -1.93
C LEU A 189 13.87 3.90 -2.78
N GLY A 190 14.72 4.77 -3.32
CA GLY A 190 15.86 4.37 -4.14
C GLY A 190 16.84 3.45 -3.41
N PRO A 191 17.40 3.87 -2.25
CA PRO A 191 18.27 3.01 -1.44
C PRO A 191 17.60 1.70 -1.01
N VAL A 192 16.29 1.74 -0.69
CA VAL A 192 15.50 0.53 -0.37
C VAL A 192 15.54 -0.46 -1.52
N THR A 193 15.35 0.01 -2.75
CA THR A 193 15.37 -0.84 -3.95
C THR A 193 16.75 -1.47 -4.15
N GLU A 194 17.82 -0.71 -3.97
CA GLU A 194 19.21 -1.20 -4.06
C GLU A 194 19.52 -2.27 -2.99
N ASP A 195 19.09 -2.03 -1.75
CA ASP A 195 19.25 -2.97 -0.64
C ASP A 195 18.50 -4.28 -0.87
N LEU A 196 17.28 -4.22 -1.41
CA LEU A 196 16.50 -5.42 -1.70
C LEU A 196 17.08 -6.22 -2.87
N LEU A 197 17.67 -5.58 -3.87
CA LEU A 197 18.41 -6.28 -4.93
C LEU A 197 19.59 -7.08 -4.35
N LEU A 198 20.33 -6.49 -3.41
CA LEU A 198 21.40 -7.20 -2.72
C LEU A 198 20.86 -8.33 -1.84
N ALA A 199 19.78 -8.10 -1.09
CA ALA A 199 19.13 -9.13 -0.27
C ALA A 199 18.66 -10.33 -1.13
N ASN A 200 18.02 -10.07 -2.26
CA ASN A 200 17.58 -11.10 -3.21
C ASN A 200 18.77 -11.91 -3.73
N ARG A 201 19.90 -11.26 -4.06
CA ARG A 201 21.12 -11.95 -4.48
C ARG A 201 21.68 -12.84 -3.36
N GLN A 202 21.75 -12.33 -2.13
CA GLN A 202 22.25 -13.09 -0.98
C GLN A 202 21.41 -14.35 -0.75
N ILE A 203 20.08 -14.23 -0.73
CA ILE A 203 19.19 -15.38 -0.53
C ILE A 203 19.22 -16.34 -1.72
N THR A 204 19.33 -15.84 -2.95
CA THR A 204 19.47 -16.72 -4.14
C THR A 204 20.72 -17.58 -4.06
N ILE A 205 21.84 -17.02 -3.62
CA ILE A 205 23.08 -17.80 -3.43
C ILE A 205 22.88 -18.85 -2.34
N GLU A 206 22.29 -18.45 -1.20
CA GLU A 206 22.05 -19.36 -0.07
C GLU A 206 21.17 -20.56 -0.46
N LEU A 207 20.07 -20.32 -1.18
CA LEU A 207 19.16 -21.37 -1.65
C LEU A 207 19.84 -22.39 -2.59
N ASN A 208 20.95 -22.01 -3.21
CA ASN A 208 21.70 -22.85 -4.16
C ASN A 208 23.08 -23.26 -3.61
N SER A 209 23.27 -23.21 -2.29
CA SER A 209 24.53 -23.54 -1.63
C SER A 209 24.49 -24.89 -0.91
N SER A 210 25.64 -25.57 -0.81
CA SER A 210 25.84 -26.67 0.13
C SER A 210 26.20 -26.10 1.50
N THR A 211 25.20 -26.05 2.38
CA THR A 211 25.29 -25.43 3.72
C THR A 211 25.65 -26.43 4.82
N ASP A 212 25.93 -27.68 4.48
CA ASP A 212 26.20 -28.75 5.44
C ASP A 212 27.69 -28.86 5.81
N ASN A 213 27.97 -29.72 6.78
CA ASN A 213 29.31 -30.01 7.27
C ASN A 213 29.41 -31.44 7.81
N PRO A 214 30.53 -32.15 7.61
CA PRO A 214 31.59 -31.83 6.65
C PRO A 214 31.11 -31.98 5.19
N LEU A 215 31.73 -31.22 4.30
CA LEU A 215 31.60 -31.42 2.85
C LEU A 215 32.43 -32.61 2.40
N ILE A 216 31.91 -33.35 1.42
CA ILE A 216 32.55 -34.56 0.88
C ILE A 216 33.09 -34.23 -0.51
N ASP A 217 34.41 -34.08 -0.64
CA ASP A 217 35.08 -33.98 -1.94
C ASP A 217 35.50 -35.37 -2.40
N VAL A 218 34.67 -35.95 -3.27
CA VAL A 218 34.92 -37.28 -3.83
C VAL A 218 36.12 -37.27 -4.78
N ALA A 219 36.33 -36.18 -5.52
CA ALA A 219 37.44 -36.08 -6.48
C ALA A 219 38.79 -35.92 -5.77
N GLY A 220 38.80 -35.20 -4.66
CA GLY A 220 39.97 -35.01 -3.79
C GLY A 220 40.15 -36.08 -2.71
N ASP A 221 39.27 -37.08 -2.62
CA ASP A 221 39.24 -38.13 -1.59
C ASP A 221 39.37 -37.57 -0.16
N ARG A 222 38.58 -36.53 0.15
CA ARG A 222 38.74 -35.77 1.40
C ARG A 222 37.42 -35.25 1.96
N PHE A 223 37.33 -35.25 3.30
CA PHE A 223 36.32 -34.50 4.05
C PHE A 223 36.82 -33.09 4.39
N HIS A 224 36.01 -32.08 4.06
CA HIS A 224 36.28 -30.69 4.38
C HIS A 224 35.38 -30.23 5.54
N HIS A 225 35.99 -29.99 6.69
CA HIS A 225 35.32 -29.42 7.85
C HIS A 225 35.34 -27.90 7.77
N GLY A 226 34.16 -27.28 7.90
CA GLY A 226 33.99 -25.83 7.76
C GLY A 226 32.74 -25.33 8.47
N GLY A 227 32.35 -24.09 8.17
CA GLY A 227 31.26 -23.37 8.83
C GLY A 227 30.13 -22.95 7.89
N ASN A 228 29.91 -23.67 6.78
CA ASN A 228 28.90 -23.31 5.76
C ASN A 228 27.46 -23.26 6.31
N PHE A 229 27.23 -23.85 7.48
CA PHE A 229 25.97 -23.82 8.21
C PHE A 229 25.66 -22.47 8.90
N GLN A 230 26.58 -21.50 8.85
CA GLN A 230 26.44 -20.19 9.48
C GLN A 230 25.65 -19.22 8.58
N ALA A 231 24.40 -18.94 8.94
CA ALA A 231 23.44 -18.19 8.11
C ALA A 231 23.56 -16.64 8.19
N ALA A 232 24.75 -16.09 8.39
CA ALA A 232 24.94 -14.64 8.56
C ALA A 232 24.56 -13.84 7.29
N SER A 233 24.68 -14.45 6.11
CA SER A 233 24.20 -13.95 4.81
C SER A 233 22.69 -13.67 4.83
N ILE A 234 21.91 -14.59 5.41
CA ILE A 234 20.46 -14.49 5.53
C ILE A 234 20.09 -13.37 6.51
N THR A 235 20.75 -13.29 7.66
CA THR A 235 20.52 -12.19 8.61
C THR A 235 20.83 -10.84 7.97
N SER A 236 21.93 -10.73 7.22
CA SER A 236 22.25 -9.51 6.47
C SER A 236 21.16 -9.11 5.47
N ALA A 237 20.55 -10.08 4.79
CA ALA A 237 19.43 -9.84 3.87
C ALA A 237 18.15 -9.42 4.63
N MET A 238 17.84 -10.05 5.76
CA MET A 238 16.66 -9.74 6.57
C MET A 238 16.77 -8.37 7.25
N GLU A 239 17.94 -7.93 7.67
CA GLU A 239 18.14 -6.59 8.24
C GLU A 239 17.91 -5.48 7.21
N LYS A 240 18.27 -5.72 5.94
CA LYS A 240 17.88 -4.85 4.82
C LYS A 240 16.36 -4.83 4.62
N ALA A 241 15.72 -5.99 4.66
CA ALA A 241 14.27 -6.10 4.54
C ALA A 241 13.52 -5.39 5.69
N LYS A 242 14.02 -5.46 6.93
CA LYS A 242 13.48 -4.68 8.06
C LYS A 242 13.56 -3.18 7.82
N THR A 243 14.73 -2.70 7.38
CA THR A 243 14.96 -1.30 7.05
C THR A 243 14.02 -0.84 5.93
N ALA A 244 13.91 -1.65 4.87
CA ALA A 244 12.98 -1.43 3.78
C ALA A 244 11.55 -1.23 4.29
N LEU A 245 11.02 -2.17 5.08
CA LEU A 245 9.64 -2.12 5.59
C LEU A 245 9.37 -0.84 6.40
N VAL A 246 10.25 -0.40 7.30
CA VAL A 246 10.07 0.87 8.02
C VAL A 246 10.08 2.06 7.07
N MET A 247 10.97 2.07 6.09
CA MET A 247 11.02 3.15 5.11
C MET A 247 9.72 3.20 4.28
N LEU A 248 9.19 2.05 3.84
CA LEU A 248 7.89 1.97 3.18
C LEU A 248 6.78 2.50 4.10
N GLY A 249 6.70 1.98 5.33
CA GLY A 249 5.69 2.36 6.32
C GLY A 249 5.71 3.85 6.63
N ARG A 250 6.90 4.46 6.77
CA ARG A 250 7.07 5.90 7.00
C ARG A 250 6.51 6.74 5.86
N LEU A 251 6.78 6.33 4.62
CA LEU A 251 6.24 7.01 3.45
C LEU A 251 4.71 6.89 3.39
N LEU A 252 4.18 5.68 3.60
CA LEU A 252 2.74 5.40 3.57
C LEU A 252 1.97 6.22 4.61
N VAL A 253 2.41 6.25 5.87
CA VAL A 253 1.73 7.03 6.92
C VAL A 253 1.79 8.52 6.63
N SER A 254 2.94 9.05 6.18
CA SER A 254 3.05 10.47 5.86
C SER A 254 2.14 10.90 4.70
N GLN A 255 2.06 10.11 3.63
CA GLN A 255 1.15 10.39 2.51
C GLN A 255 -0.32 10.27 2.92
N CYS A 256 -0.68 9.21 3.67
CA CYS A 256 -2.04 8.99 4.14
C CYS A 256 -2.53 10.14 5.03
N GLN A 257 -1.70 10.58 5.99
CA GLN A 257 -2.01 11.70 6.88
C GLN A 257 -2.11 13.04 6.15
N GLU A 258 -1.27 13.26 5.14
CA GLU A 258 -1.35 14.46 4.31
C GLU A 258 -2.69 14.55 3.57
N ILE A 259 -3.22 13.41 3.08
CA ILE A 259 -4.52 13.34 2.39
C ILE A 259 -5.69 13.56 3.36
N ILE A 260 -5.64 12.99 4.56
CA ILE A 260 -6.71 13.09 5.56
C ILE A 260 -6.84 14.52 6.11
N ASN A 261 -5.72 15.26 6.17
CA ASN A 261 -5.67 16.58 6.79
C ASN A 261 -6.11 17.71 5.82
N PRO A 262 -7.23 18.42 6.10
CA PRO A 262 -7.77 19.46 5.23
C PRO A 262 -6.81 20.64 5.01
N SER A 263 -5.91 20.91 5.96
CA SER A 263 -4.90 21.97 5.84
C SER A 263 -3.75 21.61 4.89
N LEU A 264 -3.62 20.34 4.51
CA LEU A 264 -2.51 19.85 3.70
C LEU A 264 -2.97 19.28 2.35
N ASN A 265 -4.21 18.79 2.27
CA ASN A 265 -4.73 17.97 1.18
C ASN A 265 -5.29 18.74 -0.03
N LYS A 266 -5.17 20.07 -0.06
CA LYS A 266 -5.61 20.96 -1.15
C LYS A 266 -7.11 20.85 -1.48
N GLY A 267 -7.99 21.12 -0.51
CA GLY A 267 -9.42 21.31 -0.74
C GLY A 267 -10.31 20.08 -0.57
N LEU A 268 -9.75 18.91 -0.21
CA LEU A 268 -10.54 17.74 0.18
C LEU A 268 -11.16 17.95 1.56
N ALA A 269 -12.35 17.39 1.80
CA ALA A 269 -13.07 17.56 3.06
C ALA A 269 -12.29 16.98 4.27
N PRO A 270 -12.48 17.54 5.48
CA PRO A 270 -11.88 17.00 6.71
C PRO A 270 -12.14 15.51 6.89
N ASN A 271 -11.11 14.72 7.18
CA ASN A 271 -11.21 13.26 7.33
C ASN A 271 -11.77 12.51 6.10
N LEU A 272 -11.82 13.17 4.92
CA LEU A 272 -12.45 12.67 3.70
C LEU A 272 -13.93 12.31 3.86
N CYS A 273 -14.66 13.06 4.68
CA CYS A 273 -16.11 12.90 4.76
C CYS A 273 -16.78 13.25 3.43
N PHE A 274 -17.84 12.51 3.14
CA PHE A 274 -18.70 12.76 1.98
C PHE A 274 -19.78 13.77 2.38
N ASP A 275 -20.43 13.52 3.51
CA ASP A 275 -21.49 14.28 4.16
C ASP A 275 -20.95 15.41 5.05
N ASP A 276 -21.78 15.87 5.99
CA ASP A 276 -21.51 17.02 6.86
C ASP A 276 -20.27 16.78 7.76
N PRO A 277 -19.20 17.59 7.61
CA PRO A 277 -17.97 17.47 8.39
C PRO A 277 -18.14 17.64 9.91
N SER A 278 -19.23 18.27 10.37
CA SER A 278 -19.50 18.51 11.79
C SER A 278 -19.92 17.25 12.54
N ILE A 279 -20.50 16.27 11.82
CA ILE A 279 -21.02 15.01 12.37
C ILE A 279 -20.33 13.76 11.81
N SER A 280 -19.52 13.89 10.76
CA SER A 280 -18.90 12.76 10.05
C SER A 280 -17.38 12.76 10.14
N PHE A 281 -16.82 11.65 10.63
CA PHE A 281 -15.39 11.50 10.91
C PHE A 281 -14.71 10.38 10.11
N THR A 282 -15.29 9.98 8.97
CA THR A 282 -14.88 8.92 8.03
C THR A 282 -13.49 8.31 8.27
N CYS A 283 -12.38 8.99 7.93
CA CYS A 283 -11.03 8.43 8.02
C CYS A 283 -10.27 8.73 9.32
N LYS A 284 -10.90 9.35 10.33
CA LYS A 284 -10.24 9.68 11.61
C LYS A 284 -9.67 8.44 12.31
N GLY A 285 -10.42 7.34 12.32
CA GLY A 285 -9.94 6.08 12.90
C GLY A 285 -8.78 5.46 12.10
N ILE A 286 -8.73 5.69 10.80
CA ILE A 286 -7.64 5.20 9.94
C ILE A 286 -6.35 5.94 10.28
N ASP A 287 -6.39 7.26 10.49
CA ASP A 287 -5.22 8.05 10.88
C ASP A 287 -4.59 7.54 12.19
N VAL A 288 -5.44 7.28 13.21
CA VAL A 288 -5.00 6.68 14.48
C VAL A 288 -4.37 5.30 14.25
N ASN A 289 -5.01 4.45 13.44
CA ASN A 289 -4.49 3.12 13.12
C ASN A 289 -3.13 3.20 12.40
N MET A 290 -2.96 4.08 11.42
CA MET A 290 -1.71 4.26 10.69
C MET A 290 -0.56 4.66 11.62
N SER A 291 -0.85 5.51 12.62
CA SER A 291 0.12 5.90 13.66
C SER A 291 0.50 4.72 14.56
N ALA A 292 -0.48 3.91 14.98
CA ALA A 292 -0.23 2.70 15.77
C ALA A 292 0.58 1.65 14.99
N TYR A 293 0.17 1.34 13.76
CA TYR A 293 0.86 0.40 12.87
C TYR A 293 2.31 0.80 12.65
N PHE A 294 2.56 2.07 12.34
CA PHE A 294 3.94 2.52 12.17
C PHE A 294 4.76 2.40 13.46
N SER A 295 4.19 2.75 14.61
CA SER A 295 4.92 2.73 15.88
C SER A 295 5.40 1.32 16.23
N GLU A 296 4.55 0.32 16.00
CA GLU A 296 4.90 -1.09 16.16
C GLU A 296 5.94 -1.56 15.11
N LEU A 297 5.74 -1.18 13.84
CA LEU A 297 6.68 -1.48 12.77
C LEU A 297 8.10 -0.92 13.04
N ALA A 298 8.17 0.31 13.53
CA ALA A 298 9.43 0.95 13.90
C ALA A 298 10.12 0.19 15.05
N PHE A 299 9.36 -0.29 16.04
CA PHE A 299 9.92 -1.13 17.10
C PHE A 299 10.46 -2.47 16.58
N LEU A 300 9.74 -3.14 15.67
CA LEU A 300 10.16 -4.42 15.08
C LEU A 300 11.41 -4.31 14.20
N SER A 301 11.75 -3.10 13.76
CA SER A 301 12.91 -2.84 12.91
C SER A 301 14.25 -2.90 13.63
N ASN A 302 14.23 -2.96 14.96
CA ASN A 302 15.44 -3.13 15.75
C ASN A 302 16.21 -4.38 15.31
N SER A 303 17.53 -4.25 15.26
CA SER A 303 18.40 -5.30 14.77
C SER A 303 18.39 -6.50 15.71
N VAL A 304 18.37 -7.72 15.15
CA VAL A 304 18.58 -8.92 15.99
C VAL A 304 20.05 -9.16 16.28
N VAL A 305 20.96 -8.58 15.50
CA VAL A 305 22.40 -8.90 15.53
C VAL A 305 23.04 -8.53 16.88
N SER A 306 22.58 -7.46 17.51
CA SER A 306 23.03 -7.04 18.85
C SER A 306 22.64 -8.00 19.98
N HIS A 307 21.85 -9.03 19.68
CA HIS A 307 21.31 -9.99 20.66
C HIS A 307 21.90 -11.40 20.47
N VAL A 308 23.02 -11.55 19.76
CA VAL A 308 23.74 -12.82 19.66
C VAL A 308 24.29 -13.20 21.04
N HIS A 309 23.94 -14.41 21.49
CA HIS A 309 24.41 -14.99 22.74
C HIS A 309 25.24 -16.24 22.49
N VAL A 310 26.22 -16.47 23.36
CA VAL A 310 27.00 -17.72 23.39
C VAL A 310 26.08 -18.89 23.70
N ALA A 311 26.20 -19.97 22.92
CA ALA A 311 25.41 -21.19 23.09
C ALA A 311 26.27 -22.46 23.03
N ASP A 312 25.65 -23.61 23.35
CA ASP A 312 26.23 -24.95 23.15
C ASP A 312 27.61 -25.10 23.83
N MET A 313 27.66 -24.90 25.16
CA MET A 313 28.90 -25.00 25.95
C MET A 313 30.04 -24.13 25.38
N ASN A 314 29.72 -22.96 24.83
CA ASN A 314 30.66 -22.02 24.21
C ASN A 314 31.25 -22.45 22.86
N ASN A 315 30.78 -23.57 22.29
CA ASN A 315 31.10 -23.98 20.92
C ASN A 315 30.48 -23.02 19.89
N GLN A 316 29.25 -22.58 20.14
CA GLN A 316 28.51 -21.65 19.27
C GLN A 316 28.59 -20.22 19.84
N SER A 317 29.82 -19.72 19.95
CA SER A 317 30.12 -18.38 20.50
C SER A 317 29.63 -17.23 19.63
N VAL A 318 29.43 -17.49 18.32
CA VAL A 318 28.73 -16.61 17.38
C VAL A 318 27.68 -17.41 16.61
N ASN A 319 26.57 -16.76 16.29
CA ASN A 319 25.45 -17.33 15.55
C ASN A 319 24.67 -16.23 14.84
N SER A 320 23.92 -16.60 13.80
CA SER A 320 23.32 -15.61 12.90
C SER A 320 21.96 -15.09 13.36
N LEU A 321 21.19 -15.89 14.13
CA LEU A 321 19.79 -15.61 14.46
C LEU A 321 18.89 -15.43 13.23
N ALA A 322 19.26 -16.01 12.08
CA ALA A 322 18.59 -15.80 10.79
C ALA A 322 17.09 -16.10 10.82
N LEU A 323 16.66 -17.24 11.39
CA LEU A 323 15.24 -17.59 11.47
C LEU A 323 14.45 -16.59 12.33
N ILE A 324 15.07 -16.02 13.38
CA ILE A 324 14.46 -14.98 14.21
C ILE A 324 14.29 -13.69 13.40
N ALA A 325 15.31 -13.29 12.65
CA ALA A 325 15.23 -12.13 11.76
C ALA A 325 14.09 -12.28 10.73
N CYS A 326 13.97 -13.46 10.10
CA CYS A 326 12.90 -13.77 9.14
C CYS A 326 11.51 -13.62 9.75
N ARG A 327 11.32 -14.08 10.99
CA ARG A 327 10.04 -13.97 11.70
C ARG A 327 9.64 -12.51 11.94
N TYR A 328 10.57 -11.66 12.34
CA TYR A 328 10.27 -10.23 12.54
C TYR A 328 10.04 -9.50 11.22
N VAL A 329 10.75 -9.86 10.14
CA VAL A 329 10.42 -9.35 8.79
C VAL A 329 9.01 -9.77 8.39
N LYS A 330 8.62 -11.02 8.64
CA LYS A 330 7.26 -11.52 8.35
C LYS A 330 6.19 -10.74 9.11
N GLU A 331 6.39 -10.47 10.39
CA GLU A 331 5.47 -9.63 11.19
C GLU A 331 5.40 -8.20 10.62
N GLY A 332 6.55 -7.62 10.25
CA GLY A 332 6.60 -6.31 9.59
C GLY A 332 5.88 -6.27 8.23
N VAL A 333 5.96 -7.34 7.44
CA VAL A 333 5.20 -7.49 6.18
C VAL A 333 3.70 -7.42 6.44
N ASP A 334 3.20 -8.09 7.47
CA ASP A 334 1.77 -8.06 7.81
C ASP A 334 1.34 -6.65 8.21
N ILE A 335 2.15 -5.93 9.00
CA ILE A 335 1.88 -4.53 9.38
C ILE A 335 1.89 -3.60 8.17
N VAL A 336 2.92 -3.65 7.31
CA VAL A 336 2.97 -2.81 6.11
C VAL A 336 1.82 -3.15 5.15
N THR A 337 1.37 -4.41 5.10
CA THR A 337 0.19 -4.77 4.33
C THR A 337 -1.09 -4.13 4.89
N MET A 338 -1.25 -4.06 6.22
CA MET A 338 -2.35 -3.32 6.85
C MET A 338 -2.27 -1.82 6.50
N MET A 339 -1.08 -1.23 6.53
CA MET A 339 -0.86 0.17 6.13
C MET A 339 -1.20 0.42 4.66
N CYS A 340 -0.80 -0.47 3.75
CA CYS A 340 -1.17 -0.42 2.34
C CYS A 340 -2.69 -0.51 2.15
N ALA A 341 -3.37 -1.43 2.85
CA ALA A 341 -4.82 -1.58 2.76
C ALA A 341 -5.58 -0.33 3.25
N ALA A 342 -5.13 0.23 4.38
CA ALA A 342 -5.64 1.49 4.93
C ALA A 342 -5.44 2.67 3.97
N HIS A 343 -4.21 2.84 3.47
CA HIS A 343 -3.88 3.92 2.53
C HIS A 343 -4.63 3.78 1.22
N LEU A 344 -4.78 2.56 0.68
CA LEU A 344 -5.52 2.34 -0.56
C LEU A 344 -7.01 2.68 -0.42
N TYR A 345 -7.62 2.39 0.72
CA TYR A 345 -8.99 2.83 1.02
C TYR A 345 -9.10 4.36 1.05
N VAL A 346 -8.19 5.03 1.77
CA VAL A 346 -8.11 6.50 1.86
C VAL A 346 -7.93 7.12 0.48
N LEU A 347 -7.06 6.56 -0.35
CA LEU A 347 -6.83 7.00 -1.72
C LEU A 347 -8.07 6.87 -2.58
N CYS A 348 -8.75 5.72 -2.56
CA CYS A 348 -9.97 5.56 -3.34
C CYS A 348 -11.06 6.55 -2.89
N GLN A 349 -11.21 6.77 -1.58
CA GLN A 349 -12.14 7.77 -1.05
C GLN A 349 -11.77 9.18 -1.53
N ALA A 350 -10.50 9.57 -1.44
CA ALA A 350 -10.02 10.88 -1.86
C ALA A 350 -10.18 11.11 -3.37
N LEU A 351 -9.86 10.11 -4.20
CA LEU A 351 -9.99 10.21 -5.66
C LEU A 351 -11.45 10.34 -6.10
N ASP A 352 -12.38 9.67 -5.40
CA ASP A 352 -13.82 9.87 -5.63
C ASP A 352 -14.26 11.29 -5.31
N LEU A 353 -13.83 11.83 -4.17
CA LEU A 353 -14.09 13.23 -3.79
C LEU A 353 -13.48 14.23 -4.78
N ARG A 354 -12.31 13.93 -5.35
CA ARG A 354 -11.71 14.73 -6.43
C ARG A 354 -12.57 14.72 -7.69
N ALA A 355 -12.94 13.54 -8.17
CA ALA A 355 -13.75 13.39 -9.36
C ALA A 355 -15.11 14.11 -9.23
N MET A 356 -15.77 13.95 -8.08
CA MET A 356 -16.99 14.69 -7.76
C MET A 356 -16.80 16.20 -7.79
N THR A 357 -15.69 16.69 -7.21
CA THR A 357 -15.40 18.13 -7.19
C THR A 357 -15.16 18.65 -8.61
N LEU A 358 -14.46 17.91 -9.46
CA LEU A 358 -14.22 18.31 -10.85
C LEU A 358 -15.51 18.35 -11.68
N ASP A 359 -16.36 17.33 -11.56
CA ASP A 359 -17.66 17.29 -12.24
C ASP A 359 -18.56 18.46 -11.79
N PHE A 360 -18.60 18.72 -10.48
CA PHE A 360 -19.29 19.86 -9.88
C PHE A 360 -18.78 21.18 -10.44
N LEU A 361 -17.47 21.41 -10.39
CA LEU A 361 -16.85 22.65 -10.84
C LEU A 361 -17.06 22.88 -12.34
N ALA A 362 -16.97 21.83 -13.17
CA ALA A 362 -17.25 21.92 -14.60
C ALA A 362 -18.70 22.36 -14.87
N THR A 363 -19.66 21.76 -14.16
CA THR A 363 -21.09 22.08 -14.29
C THR A 363 -21.41 23.50 -13.79
N ALA A 364 -20.86 23.87 -12.64
CA ALA A 364 -21.04 25.19 -12.05
C ALA A 364 -20.41 26.30 -12.92
N LYS A 365 -19.24 26.06 -13.53
CA LYS A 365 -18.54 27.04 -14.38
C LYS A 365 -19.38 27.52 -15.55
N VAL A 366 -20.12 26.61 -16.19
CA VAL A 366 -20.99 26.94 -17.33
C VAL A 366 -22.12 27.86 -16.87
N SER A 367 -22.88 27.45 -15.85
CA SER A 367 -24.01 28.21 -15.32
C SER A 367 -23.61 29.57 -14.75
N LEU A 368 -22.45 29.65 -14.09
CA LEU A 368 -21.95 30.90 -13.50
C LEU A 368 -21.42 31.88 -14.55
N ARG A 369 -20.94 31.39 -15.70
CA ARG A 369 -20.52 32.25 -16.80
C ARG A 369 -21.71 33.05 -17.36
N ASP A 370 -22.87 32.41 -17.48
CA ASP A 370 -24.09 33.07 -17.95
C ASP A 370 -24.54 34.15 -16.95
N LEU A 371 -24.52 33.84 -15.64
CA LEU A 371 -24.80 34.81 -14.59
C LEU A 371 -23.78 35.97 -14.58
N TYR A 372 -22.51 35.69 -14.88
CA TYR A 372 -21.45 36.70 -14.91
C TYR A 372 -21.67 37.71 -16.04
N GLN A 373 -22.18 37.27 -17.19
CA GLN A 373 -22.51 38.17 -18.29
C GLN A 373 -23.60 39.18 -17.89
N GLU A 374 -24.55 38.81 -17.02
CA GLU A 374 -25.59 39.74 -16.54
C GLU A 374 -25.05 40.92 -15.72
N LEU A 375 -23.83 40.82 -15.17
CA LEU A 375 -23.17 41.93 -14.47
C LEU A 375 -22.71 43.04 -15.43
N TRP A 376 -22.68 42.78 -16.74
CA TRP A 376 -22.14 43.66 -17.75
C TRP A 376 -23.25 44.08 -18.73
N ARG A 377 -23.52 45.39 -18.85
CA ARG A 377 -24.63 45.91 -19.68
C ARG A 377 -24.28 46.09 -21.17
N ALA A 378 -23.03 46.43 -21.48
CA ALA A 378 -22.43 46.50 -22.83
C ALA A 378 -20.92 46.84 -22.70
N GLY A 379 -20.09 46.39 -23.64
CA GLY A 379 -18.63 46.62 -23.64
C GLY A 379 -17.81 45.32 -23.66
N GLU A 380 -16.48 45.44 -23.59
CA GLU A 380 -15.59 44.29 -23.48
C GLU A 380 -15.72 43.67 -22.09
N ILE A 381 -16.27 42.46 -22.03
CA ILE A 381 -16.46 41.72 -20.77
C ILE A 381 -15.10 41.11 -20.37
N PRO A 382 -14.56 41.39 -19.18
CA PRO A 382 -13.33 40.77 -18.73
C PRO A 382 -13.43 39.24 -18.72
N PRO A 383 -12.32 38.51 -18.93
CA PRO A 383 -12.34 37.05 -18.90
C PRO A 383 -12.88 36.51 -17.57
N PHE A 384 -13.92 35.67 -17.64
CA PHE A 384 -14.51 35.02 -16.46
C PHE A 384 -13.50 34.15 -15.71
N ASP A 385 -12.45 33.67 -16.37
CA ASP A 385 -11.46 32.77 -15.77
C ASP A 385 -10.77 33.36 -14.53
N THR A 386 -10.54 34.67 -14.47
CA THR A 386 -9.96 35.32 -13.29
C THR A 386 -10.89 35.25 -12.08
N LEU A 387 -12.20 35.49 -12.29
CA LEU A 387 -13.19 35.37 -11.23
C LEU A 387 -13.45 33.91 -10.86
N TRP A 388 -13.45 33.02 -11.86
CA TRP A 388 -13.60 31.59 -11.67
C TRP A 388 -12.51 31.02 -10.76
N VAL A 389 -11.25 31.41 -10.96
CA VAL A 389 -10.13 31.01 -10.10
C VAL A 389 -10.33 31.47 -8.66
N ALA A 390 -10.88 32.68 -8.44
CA ALA A 390 -11.21 33.16 -7.10
C ALA A 390 -12.36 32.34 -6.46
N ILE A 391 -13.39 32.00 -7.24
CA ILE A 391 -14.51 31.16 -6.79
C ILE A 391 -14.01 29.76 -6.38
N THR A 392 -13.19 29.10 -7.21
CA THR A 392 -12.67 27.76 -6.89
C THR A 392 -11.75 27.80 -5.68
N LYS A 393 -10.94 28.85 -5.52
CA LYS A 393 -10.08 29.03 -4.35
C LYS A 393 -10.89 29.23 -3.07
N SER A 394 -11.94 30.05 -3.13
CA SER A 394 -12.86 30.24 -2.00
C SER A 394 -13.59 28.93 -1.69
N TRP A 395 -14.00 28.17 -2.71
CA TRP A 395 -14.60 26.85 -2.51
C TRP A 395 -13.68 25.93 -1.70
N ASP A 396 -12.42 25.81 -2.08
CA ASP A 396 -11.43 24.98 -1.37
C ASP A 396 -11.16 25.49 0.05
N ALA A 397 -11.16 26.80 0.27
CA ALA A 397 -10.92 27.43 1.57
C ALA A 397 -12.05 27.18 2.59
N HIS A 398 -13.28 26.96 2.13
CA HIS A 398 -14.45 26.72 2.98
C HIS A 398 -14.87 25.24 2.98
N ASN A 399 -13.93 24.32 2.78
CA ASN A 399 -14.17 22.86 2.77
C ASN A 399 -14.51 22.27 4.14
N ASP A 400 -14.42 23.06 5.20
CA ASP A 400 -14.70 22.76 6.60
C ASP A 400 -16.12 23.18 7.04
N SER A 401 -16.91 23.76 6.14
CA SER A 401 -18.25 24.26 6.48
C SER A 401 -19.23 23.10 6.74
N ASP A 402 -19.99 23.22 7.82
CA ASP A 402 -20.97 22.21 8.28
C ASP A 402 -22.03 21.92 7.22
N GLU A 403 -22.69 22.96 6.70
CA GLU A 403 -23.73 22.84 5.66
C GLU A 403 -23.27 23.32 4.29
N ILE A 404 -23.80 22.67 3.24
CA ILE A 404 -23.52 23.04 1.86
C ILE A 404 -24.07 24.43 1.53
N GLU A 405 -25.22 24.81 2.09
CA GLU A 405 -25.79 26.15 2.01
C GLU A 405 -24.81 27.19 2.53
N THR A 406 -24.29 26.97 3.73
CA THR A 406 -23.32 27.87 4.38
C THR A 406 -22.05 28.01 3.54
N ARG A 407 -21.52 26.91 2.99
CA ARG A 407 -20.37 26.96 2.08
C ARG A 407 -20.66 27.79 0.83
N CYS A 408 -21.80 27.57 0.19
CA CYS A 408 -22.21 28.29 -1.02
C CYS A 408 -22.38 29.80 -0.75
N GLU A 409 -22.94 30.18 0.40
CA GLU A 409 -23.12 31.58 0.79
C GLU A 409 -21.80 32.30 1.06
N LYS A 410 -20.85 31.63 1.73
CA LYS A 410 -19.50 32.17 1.94
C LYS A 410 -18.76 32.37 0.61
N VAL A 411 -18.80 31.38 -0.28
CA VAL A 411 -18.18 31.47 -1.61
C VAL A 411 -18.82 32.58 -2.45
N ALA A 412 -20.14 32.70 -2.40
CA ALA A 412 -20.85 33.78 -3.07
C ALA A 412 -20.44 35.15 -2.53
N ALA A 413 -20.29 35.30 -1.21
CA ALA A 413 -19.82 36.54 -0.59
C ALA A 413 -18.39 36.91 -1.04
N ASP A 414 -17.45 35.95 -1.01
CA ASP A 414 -16.07 36.15 -1.44
C ASP A 414 -15.99 36.54 -2.93
N SER A 415 -16.80 35.89 -3.78
CA SER A 415 -16.84 36.17 -5.22
C SER A 415 -17.29 37.59 -5.55
N ALA A 416 -18.16 38.18 -4.71
CA ALA A 416 -18.70 39.52 -4.95
C ALA A 416 -17.60 40.59 -4.82
N HIS A 417 -16.65 40.40 -3.89
CA HIS A 417 -15.51 41.30 -3.75
C HIS A 417 -14.63 41.28 -5.01
N CYS A 418 -14.27 40.10 -5.52
CA CYS A 418 -13.47 39.98 -6.73
C CYS A 418 -14.18 40.54 -7.98
N ALA A 419 -15.49 40.34 -8.10
CA ALA A 419 -16.28 40.92 -9.18
C ALA A 419 -16.31 42.46 -9.11
N ALA A 420 -16.42 43.03 -7.91
CA ALA A 420 -16.36 44.48 -7.71
C ALA A 420 -15.00 45.08 -8.09
N ASP A 421 -13.90 44.41 -7.74
CA ASP A 421 -12.56 44.86 -8.09
C ASP A 421 -12.38 44.91 -9.62
N GLN A 422 -12.83 43.88 -10.35
CA GLN A 422 -12.78 43.87 -11.82
C GLN A 422 -13.57 45.02 -12.46
N ILE A 423 -14.75 45.33 -11.92
CA ILE A 423 -15.57 46.45 -12.40
C ILE A 423 -14.86 47.79 -12.15
N THR A 424 -14.25 47.95 -10.97
CA THR A 424 -13.54 49.19 -10.61
C THR A 424 -12.34 49.42 -11.52
N ILE A 425 -11.59 48.37 -11.84
CA ILE A 425 -10.46 48.41 -12.77
C ILE A 425 -10.92 48.78 -14.18
N SER A 426 -12.09 48.27 -14.61
CA SER A 426 -12.60 48.49 -15.97
C SER A 426 -13.24 49.86 -16.18
N GLU A 427 -13.90 50.44 -15.17
CA GLU A 427 -14.75 51.65 -15.36
C GLU A 427 -14.31 52.89 -14.56
N SER A 428 -13.13 52.88 -13.93
CA SER A 428 -12.58 54.00 -13.10
C SER A 428 -13.43 54.43 -11.89
N SER A 429 -14.68 53.97 -11.81
CA SER A 429 -15.62 54.15 -10.70
C SER A 429 -16.65 53.02 -10.74
N LEU A 430 -17.26 52.68 -9.60
CA LEU A 430 -18.34 51.69 -9.53
C LEU A 430 -19.69 52.43 -9.57
N PRO A 431 -20.45 52.39 -10.69
CA PRO A 431 -21.75 53.06 -10.75
C PRO A 431 -22.70 52.50 -9.69
N PHE A 432 -23.46 53.37 -9.02
CA PHE A 432 -24.41 52.97 -7.96
C PHE A 432 -25.43 51.94 -8.43
N ASP A 433 -25.79 51.95 -9.72
CA ASP A 433 -26.68 50.96 -10.31
C ASP A 433 -26.06 49.57 -10.46
N ARG A 434 -24.72 49.47 -10.54
CA ARG A 434 -24.01 48.17 -10.49
C ARG A 434 -23.98 47.59 -9.08
N ILE A 435 -23.91 48.43 -8.05
CA ILE A 435 -23.94 48.00 -6.65
C ILE A 435 -25.22 47.21 -6.34
N LYS A 436 -26.35 47.62 -6.92
CA LYS A 436 -27.64 46.94 -6.78
C LYS A 436 -27.68 45.53 -7.37
N LEU A 437 -26.72 45.16 -8.22
CA LEU A 437 -26.64 43.83 -8.83
C LEU A 437 -25.92 42.81 -7.94
N PHE A 438 -25.07 43.22 -6.98
CA PHE A 438 -24.32 42.28 -6.14
C PHE A 438 -25.18 41.41 -5.22
N PRO A 439 -26.29 41.89 -4.62
CA PRO A 439 -27.20 41.00 -3.89
C PRO A 439 -27.76 39.89 -4.78
N ARG A 440 -28.14 40.23 -6.04
CA ARG A 440 -28.61 39.26 -7.03
C ARG A 440 -27.50 38.31 -7.46
N TRP A 441 -26.28 38.81 -7.68
CA TRP A 441 -25.09 37.99 -7.95
C TRP A 441 -24.87 36.98 -6.83
N ARG A 442 -24.80 37.43 -5.58
CA ARG A 442 -24.57 36.54 -4.42
C ARG A 442 -25.63 35.46 -4.31
N ALA A 443 -26.91 35.84 -4.40
CA ALA A 443 -28.01 34.87 -4.38
C ALA A 443 -27.94 33.88 -5.55
N GLY A 444 -27.63 34.38 -6.76
CA GLY A 444 -27.46 33.56 -7.96
C GLY A 444 -26.29 32.59 -7.85
N VAL A 445 -25.12 33.05 -7.41
CA VAL A 445 -23.93 32.21 -7.22
C VAL A 445 -24.20 31.12 -6.19
N ALA A 446 -24.74 31.48 -5.02
CA ALA A 446 -25.05 30.51 -3.97
C ALA A 446 -26.06 29.46 -4.46
N SER A 447 -27.12 29.88 -5.16
CA SER A 447 -28.13 28.99 -5.72
C SER A 447 -27.57 28.06 -6.80
N ILE A 448 -26.77 28.57 -7.72
CA ILE A 448 -26.15 27.79 -8.79
C ILE A 448 -25.17 26.77 -8.21
N LEU A 449 -24.30 27.17 -7.28
CA LEU A 449 -23.35 26.26 -6.64
C LEU A 449 -24.08 25.15 -5.88
N LYS A 450 -25.10 25.50 -5.09
CA LYS A 450 -25.92 24.51 -4.35
C LYS A 450 -26.58 23.51 -5.29
N LYS A 451 -27.23 24.01 -6.36
CA LYS A 451 -27.91 23.17 -7.35
C LYS A 451 -26.92 22.26 -8.06
N ALA A 452 -25.84 22.81 -8.62
CA ALA A 452 -24.82 22.05 -9.32
C ALA A 452 -24.21 20.97 -8.41
N HIS A 453 -23.86 21.31 -7.17
CA HIS A 453 -23.31 20.35 -6.21
C HIS A 453 -24.28 19.19 -5.91
N GLY A 454 -25.57 19.47 -5.72
CA GLY A 454 -26.58 18.43 -5.50
C GLY A 454 -26.76 17.50 -6.71
N GLU A 455 -26.89 18.09 -7.90
CA GLU A 455 -27.09 17.35 -9.15
C GLU A 455 -25.89 16.47 -9.51
N THR A 456 -24.67 17.02 -9.47
CA THR A 456 -23.46 16.26 -9.85
C THR A 456 -23.13 15.19 -8.83
N ARG A 457 -23.41 15.41 -7.54
CA ARG A 457 -23.22 14.40 -6.49
C ARG A 457 -24.18 13.23 -6.68
N HIS A 458 -25.45 13.49 -6.98
CA HIS A 458 -26.41 12.43 -7.30
C HIS A 458 -25.98 11.64 -8.55
N GLN A 459 -25.58 12.35 -9.61
CA GLN A 459 -25.11 11.73 -10.84
C GLN A 459 -23.85 10.88 -10.63
N PHE A 460 -22.93 11.35 -9.78
CA PHE A 460 -21.70 10.62 -9.47
C PHE A 460 -21.96 9.26 -8.81
N LEU A 461 -22.95 9.17 -7.92
CA LEU A 461 -23.30 7.90 -7.28
C LEU A 461 -23.78 6.84 -8.30
N ILE A 462 -24.29 7.29 -9.45
CA ILE A 462 -24.74 6.45 -10.56
C ILE A 462 -23.57 6.15 -11.51
N GLU A 463 -22.93 7.19 -12.05
CA GLU A 463 -21.93 7.04 -13.12
C GLU A 463 -20.52 6.68 -12.64
N LYS A 464 -20.13 7.12 -11.43
CA LYS A 464 -18.80 6.92 -10.83
C LYS A 464 -17.68 7.32 -11.79
N SER A 465 -17.61 8.62 -12.07
CA SER A 465 -16.73 9.22 -13.09
C SER A 465 -15.22 9.12 -12.80
N THR A 466 -14.81 8.74 -11.58
CA THR A 466 -13.39 8.71 -11.14
C THR A 466 -12.41 8.11 -12.14
N PRO A 467 -12.66 6.94 -12.77
CA PRO A 467 -11.73 6.33 -13.72
C PRO A 467 -11.47 7.13 -15.00
N ARG A 468 -12.21 8.22 -15.25
CA ARG A 468 -11.98 9.16 -16.37
C ARG A 468 -10.78 10.07 -16.10
N TYR A 469 -10.49 10.34 -14.82
CA TYR A 469 -9.48 11.32 -14.39
C TYR A 469 -8.13 10.69 -14.01
N LEU A 470 -8.10 9.40 -13.76
CA LEU A 470 -6.91 8.68 -13.28
C LEU A 470 -5.97 8.29 -14.42
N ALA A 471 -4.67 8.25 -14.13
CA ALA A 471 -3.67 7.61 -14.98
C ALA A 471 -3.99 6.12 -15.20
N THR A 472 -3.43 5.55 -16.28
CA THR A 472 -3.71 4.17 -16.67
C THR A 472 -3.40 3.17 -15.55
N SER A 473 -2.25 3.30 -14.90
CA SER A 473 -1.81 2.39 -13.84
C SER A 473 -2.63 2.54 -12.56
N THR A 474 -2.87 3.78 -12.11
CA THR A 474 -3.61 4.04 -10.87
C THR A 474 -5.09 3.70 -11.01
N LYS A 475 -5.65 3.87 -12.22
CA LYS A 475 -7.00 3.43 -12.59
C LYS A 475 -7.22 1.94 -12.39
N GLU A 476 -6.28 1.10 -12.79
CA GLU A 476 -6.41 -0.36 -12.64
C GLU A 476 -6.52 -0.78 -11.18
N ILE A 477 -5.69 -0.18 -10.30
CA ILE A 477 -5.75 -0.46 -8.86
C ILE A 477 -7.04 0.10 -8.25
N TYR A 478 -7.47 1.31 -8.63
CA TYR A 478 -8.74 1.87 -8.20
C TYR A 478 -9.93 0.98 -8.60
N ILE A 479 -9.97 0.51 -9.85
CA ILE A 479 -11.01 -0.39 -10.37
C ILE A 479 -11.00 -1.70 -9.60
N TRP A 480 -9.83 -2.27 -9.30
CA TRP A 480 -9.74 -3.48 -8.51
C TRP A 480 -10.40 -3.32 -7.12
N VAL A 481 -10.16 -2.21 -6.41
CA VAL A 481 -10.80 -1.95 -5.11
C VAL A 481 -12.31 -1.77 -5.25
N ARG A 482 -12.73 -0.90 -6.17
CA ARG A 482 -14.13 -0.44 -6.27
C ARG A 482 -15.04 -1.47 -6.95
N GLN A 483 -14.53 -2.15 -7.98
CA GLN A 483 -15.30 -3.06 -8.83
C GLN A 483 -15.01 -4.53 -8.53
N THR A 484 -13.75 -4.94 -8.34
CA THR A 484 -13.41 -6.36 -8.09
C THR A 484 -13.60 -6.75 -6.62
N LEU A 485 -13.19 -5.91 -5.68
CA LEU A 485 -13.37 -6.16 -4.24
C LEU A 485 -14.71 -5.63 -3.71
N HIS A 486 -15.46 -4.89 -4.52
CA HIS A 486 -16.74 -4.28 -4.14
C HIS A 486 -16.65 -3.44 -2.86
N VAL A 487 -15.58 -2.63 -2.73
CA VAL A 487 -15.44 -1.66 -1.66
C VAL A 487 -16.01 -0.31 -2.15
N PRO A 488 -17.20 0.12 -1.71
CA PRO A 488 -17.86 1.32 -2.23
C PRO A 488 -17.19 2.61 -1.71
N LEU A 489 -17.55 3.74 -2.32
CA LEU A 489 -17.40 5.06 -1.71
C LEU A 489 -18.15 5.07 -0.38
N HIS A 490 -17.55 5.61 0.67
CA HIS A 490 -18.24 5.78 1.95
C HIS A 490 -18.97 7.13 1.99
N GLN A 491 -20.29 7.06 2.13
CA GLN A 491 -21.22 8.19 2.10
C GLN A 491 -21.49 8.79 3.50
N GLY A 492 -20.69 8.42 4.51
CA GLY A 492 -20.81 8.95 5.87
C GLY A 492 -21.85 8.22 6.71
N LEU A 493 -22.69 8.95 7.45
CA LEU A 493 -23.59 8.37 8.45
C LEU A 493 -24.60 7.37 7.87
N VAL A 494 -25.08 7.59 6.64
CA VAL A 494 -26.01 6.68 5.95
C VAL A 494 -25.44 5.26 5.75
N ASP A 495 -24.12 5.12 5.68
CA ASP A 495 -23.44 3.83 5.56
C ASP A 495 -23.05 3.24 6.93
N HIS A 496 -23.32 3.95 8.03
CA HIS A 496 -23.02 3.45 9.37
C HIS A 496 -23.95 2.27 9.71
N PRO A 497 -23.42 1.15 10.23
CA PRO A 497 -24.27 0.05 10.66
C PRO A 497 -25.21 0.49 11.79
N GLY A 498 -26.51 0.31 11.60
CA GLY A 498 -27.54 0.63 12.60
C GLY A 498 -28.13 2.03 12.53
N ASP A 499 -27.71 2.88 11.59
CA ASP A 499 -28.43 4.12 11.28
C ASP A 499 -29.66 3.86 10.38
N THR A 500 -30.67 4.70 10.49
CA THR A 500 -32.07 4.44 10.11
C THR A 500 -32.31 4.16 8.61
N GLY A 501 -32.76 2.93 8.28
CA GLY A 501 -33.37 2.54 6.99
C GLY A 501 -32.54 1.53 6.17
N ASP A 502 -33.07 0.32 5.93
CA ASP A 502 -32.47 -0.81 5.17
C ASP A 502 -31.07 -1.31 5.62
N ALA A 503 -30.58 -0.84 6.77
CA ALA A 503 -29.25 -1.06 7.34
C ALA A 503 -28.87 -2.50 7.77
N LYS A 504 -29.52 -3.55 7.27
CA LYS A 504 -29.15 -4.94 7.63
C LYS A 504 -27.81 -5.40 7.02
N ASP A 505 -27.33 -4.77 5.95
CA ASP A 505 -26.12 -5.17 5.22
C ASP A 505 -24.97 -4.15 5.22
N ASN A 506 -25.11 -3.02 5.95
CA ASN A 506 -24.06 -2.01 6.05
C ASN A 506 -22.84 -2.57 6.78
N LYS A 507 -21.64 -2.32 6.23
CA LYS A 507 -20.37 -2.83 6.76
C LYS A 507 -19.51 -1.67 7.25
N THR A 508 -18.88 -1.85 8.40
CA THR A 508 -17.91 -0.88 8.94
C THR A 508 -16.74 -0.66 8.00
N ILE A 509 -16.11 0.51 8.08
CA ILE A 509 -14.83 0.81 7.41
C ILE A 509 -13.79 -0.28 7.73
N GLY A 510 -13.68 -0.71 8.98
CA GLY A 510 -12.78 -1.79 9.39
C GLY A 510 -13.01 -3.09 8.60
N THR A 511 -14.27 -3.46 8.34
CA THR A 511 -14.58 -4.62 7.50
C THR A 511 -14.12 -4.43 6.06
N ARG A 512 -14.26 -3.21 5.51
CA ARG A 512 -13.77 -2.88 4.15
C ARG A 512 -12.24 -2.93 4.07
N LEU A 513 -11.54 -2.43 5.09
CA LEU A 513 -10.08 -2.54 5.19
C LEU A 513 -9.62 -4.00 5.26
N SER A 514 -10.30 -4.84 6.06
CA SER A 514 -10.00 -6.27 6.14
C SER A 514 -10.19 -6.98 4.80
N LEU A 515 -11.17 -6.59 3.98
CA LEU A 515 -11.35 -7.15 2.64
C LEU A 515 -10.16 -6.84 1.73
N ILE A 516 -9.64 -5.60 1.77
CA ILE A 516 -8.45 -5.21 1.00
C ILE A 516 -7.22 -5.95 1.53
N TYR A 517 -7.00 -5.94 2.85
CA TYR A 517 -5.89 -6.63 3.50
C TYR A 517 -5.83 -8.13 3.13
N THR A 518 -6.96 -8.84 3.28
CA THR A 518 -7.05 -10.27 2.95
C THR A 518 -6.88 -10.51 1.45
N ALA A 519 -7.31 -9.58 0.59
CA ALA A 519 -7.05 -9.68 -0.85
C ALA A 519 -5.55 -9.57 -1.17
N ILE A 520 -4.84 -8.66 -0.52
CA ILE A 520 -3.39 -8.49 -0.69
C ILE A 520 -2.65 -9.75 -0.18
N ARG A 521 -2.90 -10.18 1.07
CA ARG A 521 -2.25 -11.37 1.64
C ARG A 521 -2.62 -12.67 0.94
N GLY A 522 -3.83 -12.74 0.38
CA GLY A 522 -4.28 -13.87 -0.43
C GLY A 522 -3.78 -13.87 -1.88
N GLY A 523 -2.90 -12.94 -2.26
CA GLY A 523 -2.30 -12.89 -3.60
C GLY A 523 -3.22 -12.34 -4.70
N ARG A 524 -4.44 -11.91 -4.38
CA ARG A 524 -5.43 -11.40 -5.36
C ARG A 524 -5.09 -10.01 -5.91
N LEU A 525 -4.05 -9.35 -5.40
CA LEU A 525 -3.51 -8.10 -5.94
C LEU A 525 -2.51 -8.33 -7.09
N ARG A 526 -1.95 -9.54 -7.24
CA ARG A 526 -0.83 -9.80 -8.17
C ARG A 526 -1.19 -9.43 -9.61
N GLU A 527 -2.27 -9.98 -10.15
CA GLU A 527 -2.72 -9.72 -11.53
C GLU A 527 -3.06 -8.23 -11.76
N PRO A 528 -3.86 -7.54 -10.91
CA PRO A 528 -4.08 -6.10 -11.01
C PRO A 528 -2.78 -5.28 -10.98
N LEU A 529 -1.83 -5.66 -10.11
CA LEU A 529 -0.57 -4.94 -9.98
C LEU A 529 0.35 -5.15 -11.19
N GLN A 530 0.40 -6.36 -11.75
CA GLN A 530 1.10 -6.63 -13.01
C GLN A 530 0.48 -5.85 -14.16
N LYS A 531 -0.86 -5.82 -14.26
CA LYS A 531 -1.57 -5.04 -15.28
C LYS A 531 -1.33 -3.54 -15.14
N ALA A 532 -1.35 -3.03 -13.91
CA ALA A 532 -1.09 -1.62 -13.63
C ALA A 532 0.34 -1.21 -13.97
N THR A 533 1.32 -2.06 -13.67
CA THR A 533 2.75 -1.70 -13.76
C THR A 533 3.41 -2.14 -15.07
N GLY A 534 2.83 -3.10 -15.79
CA GLY A 534 3.46 -3.78 -16.92
C GLY A 534 4.66 -4.65 -16.52
N MET A 535 4.87 -4.88 -15.22
CA MET A 535 5.99 -5.66 -14.69
C MET A 535 5.60 -7.13 -14.48
N ALA A 536 6.54 -8.04 -14.71
CA ALA A 536 6.39 -9.44 -14.29
C ALA A 536 6.68 -9.52 -12.78
N LEU A 537 5.63 -9.74 -11.99
CA LEU A 537 5.68 -9.85 -10.52
C LEU A 537 5.57 -11.30 -10.04
#